data_AF-A0A2A7U895-F1
#
_entry.id   AF-A0A2A7U895-F1
#
_cell.length_a   1.000
_cell.length_b   1.000
_cell.length_c   1.000
_cell.angle_alpha   90.00
_cell.angle_beta   90.00
_cell.angle_gamma   90.00
#
_symmetry.space_group_name_H-M   'P 1'
#
loop_
_entity.id
_entity.type
_entity.pdbx_description
1 polymer ?
#
loop_
_entity_poly.entity_id
_entity_poly.type
_entity_poly.pdbx_seq_one_letter_code
_entity_poly.pdbx_strand_id
1 'polypeptide(L)'
;MTHLAWCLLVAVRLAERDEQMPPPLQTHLFIMRWLATAQKRKVFSKAQAPDILWLQAQGKKYGFLAKLRQKVEYIYYIYCSGAGLLAEQSDLFRLTYLIETMKGMGWLNVLVNDAEWDNLTVENANCVFGIHLSQE
;
A
#
# COMPACT_ATOMS: atom_id res chain seq x y z
N MET A 1 3.10 -6.08 -9.68
CA MET A 1 3.01 -5.95 -8.20
C MET A 1 3.07 -7.26 -7.40
N THR A 2 2.28 -8.28 -7.68
CA THR A 2 2.11 -9.46 -6.81
C THR A 2 3.41 -10.20 -6.42
N HIS A 3 4.25 -10.54 -7.41
CA HIS A 3 5.55 -11.19 -7.17
C HIS A 3 6.54 -10.30 -6.40
N LEU A 4 6.58 -8.99 -6.70
CA LEU A 4 7.40 -8.02 -5.96
C LEU A 4 6.99 -7.96 -4.48
N ALA A 5 5.69 -7.91 -4.21
CA ALA A 5 5.15 -7.87 -2.85
C ALA A 5 5.53 -9.15 -2.09
N TRP A 6 5.34 -10.32 -2.69
CA TRP A 6 5.73 -11.59 -2.08
C TRP A 6 7.24 -11.64 -1.78
N CYS A 7 8.11 -11.32 -2.75
CA CYS A 7 9.56 -11.31 -2.53
C CYS A 7 9.99 -10.35 -1.42
N LEU A 8 9.38 -9.16 -1.35
CA LEU A 8 9.67 -8.19 -0.31
C LEU A 8 9.21 -8.69 1.07
N LEU A 9 8.02 -9.29 1.18
CA LEU A 9 7.53 -9.85 2.44
C LEU A 9 8.39 -11.02 2.92
N VAL A 10 8.81 -11.90 2.02
CA VAL A 10 9.74 -12.99 2.35
C VAL A 10 11.07 -12.42 2.84
N ALA A 11 11.63 -11.40 2.18
CA ALA A 11 12.87 -10.76 2.61
C ALA A 11 12.75 -10.12 4.00
N VAL A 12 11.61 -9.48 4.30
CA VAL A 12 11.33 -8.92 5.62
C VAL A 12 11.25 -10.04 6.67
N ARG A 13 10.54 -11.14 6.38
CA ARG A 13 10.40 -12.28 7.31
C ARG A 13 11.71 -13.01 7.57
N LEU A 14 12.58 -13.09 6.55
CA LEU A 14 13.93 -13.64 6.71
C LEU A 14 14.78 -12.73 7.62
N ALA A 15 14.74 -11.42 7.41
CA ALA A 15 15.44 -10.47 8.27
C ALA A 15 14.93 -10.47 9.72
N GLU A 16 13.64 -10.74 9.95
CA GLU A 16 13.09 -10.90 11.30
C GLU A 16 13.57 -12.17 12.01
N ARG A 17 13.84 -13.26 11.27
CA ARG A 17 14.30 -14.54 11.83
C ARG A 17 15.77 -14.54 12.21
N ASP A 18 16.60 -13.76 11.51
CA ASP A 18 18.05 -13.63 11.79
C ASP A 18 18.36 -12.77 13.04
N GLU A 19 17.45 -12.72 14.02
CA GLU A 19 17.61 -12.06 15.34
C GLU A 19 17.86 -10.53 15.36
N GLN A 20 17.59 -9.81 14.27
CA GLN A 20 17.41 -8.36 14.30
C GLN A 20 15.92 -8.04 14.15
N MET A 21 15.13 -8.18 15.22
CA MET A 21 13.75 -7.68 15.20
C MET A 21 13.81 -6.16 15.02
N PRO A 22 13.58 -5.61 13.81
CA PRO A 22 13.91 -4.23 13.59
C PRO A 22 12.76 -3.42 14.20
N PRO A 23 13.00 -2.47 15.12
CA PRO A 23 11.98 -1.49 15.49
C PRO A 23 11.27 -0.96 14.24
N PRO A 24 10.01 -0.54 14.34
CA PRO A 24 9.21 -0.16 13.18
C PRO A 24 9.94 0.75 12.17
N LEU A 25 10.80 1.64 12.66
CA LEU A 25 11.72 2.47 11.88
C LEU A 25 12.80 1.68 11.11
N GLN A 26 13.46 0.72 11.74
CA GLN A 26 14.46 -0.14 11.08
C GLN A 26 13.81 -1.03 10.00
N THR A 27 12.56 -1.48 10.21
CA THR A 27 11.82 -2.24 9.18
C THR A 27 11.60 -1.36 7.95
N HIS A 28 11.23 -0.10 8.15
CA HIS A 28 11.10 0.88 7.07
C HIS A 28 12.43 1.09 6.32
N LEU A 29 13.54 1.26 7.04
CA LEU A 29 14.86 1.44 6.43
C LEU A 29 15.32 0.19 5.66
N PHE A 30 15.05 -1.00 6.20
CA PHE A 30 15.31 -2.26 5.51
C PHE A 30 14.56 -2.33 4.19
N ILE A 31 13.24 -2.06 4.19
CA ILE A 31 12.42 -2.06 2.97
C ILE A 31 12.96 -1.06 1.95
N MET A 32 13.30 0.16 2.37
CA MET A 32 13.88 1.18 1.49
C MET A 32 15.21 0.74 0.87
N ARG A 33 16.10 0.14 1.65
CA ARG A 33 17.39 -0.40 1.17
C ARG A 33 17.19 -1.58 0.22
N TRP A 34 16.26 -2.48 0.54
CA TRP A 34 15.93 -3.62 -0.29
C TRP A 34 15.37 -3.17 -1.65
N LEU A 35 14.44 -2.21 -1.67
CA LEU A 35 13.88 -1.64 -2.90
C LEU A 35 14.95 -0.97 -3.77
N ALA A 36 15.85 -0.19 -3.16
CA ALA A 36 16.97 0.42 -3.87
C ALA A 36 17.91 -0.63 -4.48
N THR A 37 18.17 -1.71 -3.75
CA THR A 37 19.03 -2.81 -4.22
C THR A 37 18.36 -3.59 -5.36
N ALA A 38 17.07 -3.91 -5.22
CA ALA A 38 16.27 -4.59 -6.23
C ALA A 38 16.23 -3.81 -7.55
N GLN A 39 16.06 -2.48 -7.46
CA GLN A 39 16.08 -1.60 -8.62
C GLN A 39 17.45 -1.54 -9.28
N LYS A 40 18.52 -1.36 -8.49
CA LYS A 40 19.90 -1.29 -8.99
C LYS A 40 20.30 -2.58 -9.71
N ARG A 41 19.92 -3.72 -9.14
CA ARG A 41 20.20 -5.06 -9.71
C ARG A 41 19.25 -5.46 -10.84
N LYS A 42 18.22 -4.66 -11.15
CA LYS A 42 17.20 -4.95 -12.18
C LYS A 42 16.61 -6.36 -12.03
N VAL A 43 16.39 -6.80 -10.78
CA VAL A 43 15.90 -8.17 -10.46
C VAL A 43 14.46 -8.37 -10.96
N PHE A 44 13.72 -7.26 -11.12
CA PHE A 44 12.34 -7.26 -11.56
C PHE A 44 12.21 -6.77 -13.01
N SER A 45 11.17 -7.24 -13.69
CA SER A 45 10.85 -6.85 -15.06
C SER A 45 10.57 -5.35 -15.17
N LYS A 46 10.68 -4.78 -16.38
CA LYS A 46 10.38 -3.36 -16.63
C LYS A 46 8.96 -2.96 -16.20
N ALA A 47 8.01 -3.88 -16.25
CA ALA A 47 6.63 -3.65 -15.82
C ALA A 47 6.50 -3.38 -14.31
N GLN A 48 7.44 -3.86 -13.49
CA GLN A 48 7.43 -3.70 -12.03
C GLN A 48 8.29 -2.52 -11.56
N ALA A 49 9.05 -1.88 -12.46
CA ALA A 49 9.89 -0.73 -12.12
C ALA A 49 9.10 0.48 -11.62
N PRO A 50 7.92 0.83 -12.20
CA PRO A 50 7.07 1.89 -11.65
C PRO A 50 6.60 1.60 -10.22
N ASP A 51 6.25 0.35 -9.92
CA ASP A 51 5.81 -0.08 -8.59
C ASP A 51 6.91 0.15 -7.53
N ILE A 52 8.15 -0.20 -7.85
CA ILE A 52 9.32 -0.02 -6.98
C ILE A 52 9.59 1.46 -6.75
N LEU A 53 9.56 2.26 -7.82
CA LEU A 53 9.75 3.71 -7.75
C LEU A 53 8.67 4.38 -6.91
N TRP A 54 7.42 3.97 -7.07
CA TRP A 54 6.30 4.48 -6.29
C TRP A 54 6.49 4.17 -4.79
N LEU A 55 6.84 2.92 -4.44
CA LEU A 55 7.09 2.55 -3.04
C LEU A 55 8.25 3.35 -2.41
N GLN A 56 9.32 3.59 -3.17
CA GLN A 56 10.42 4.44 -2.72
C GLN A 56 10.00 5.90 -2.54
N ALA A 57 9.19 6.45 -3.45
CA ALA A 57 8.68 7.81 -3.34
C ALA A 57 7.79 7.99 -2.10
N GLN A 58 6.91 7.01 -1.84
CA GLN A 58 6.10 6.96 -0.62
C GLN A 58 6.97 6.91 0.64
N GLY A 59 8.00 6.06 0.64
CA GLY A 59 8.92 5.97 1.76
C GLY A 59 9.71 7.24 2.01
N LYS A 60 10.15 7.93 0.95
CA LYS A 60 10.85 9.22 1.06
C LYS A 60 9.93 10.34 1.55
N LYS A 61 8.68 10.38 1.08
CA LYS A 61 7.71 11.44 1.40
C LYS A 61 7.22 11.39 2.85
N TYR A 62 6.91 10.20 3.34
CA TYR A 62 6.29 10.03 4.66
C TYR A 62 7.23 9.39 5.70
N GLY A 63 8.45 9.00 5.30
CA GLY A 63 9.40 8.32 6.18
C GLY A 63 8.78 7.08 6.82
N PHE A 64 9.04 6.87 8.11
CA PHE A 64 8.44 5.77 8.89
C PHE A 64 6.90 5.76 8.83
N LEU A 65 6.26 6.93 8.80
CA LEU A 65 4.80 7.05 8.73
C LEU A 65 4.22 6.52 7.42
N ALA A 66 5.05 6.26 6.40
CA ALA A 66 4.64 5.62 5.16
C ALA A 66 4.06 4.21 5.37
N LYS A 67 4.32 3.55 6.52
CA LYS A 67 3.79 2.20 6.83
C LYS A 67 3.99 1.21 5.66
N LEU A 68 5.18 1.25 5.03
CA LEU A 68 5.45 0.53 3.77
C LEU A 68 5.17 -0.96 3.87
N ARG A 69 5.47 -1.59 5.01
CA ARG A 69 5.17 -2.99 5.26
C ARG A 69 3.67 -3.26 5.12
N GLN A 70 2.85 -2.49 5.82
CA GLN A 70 1.40 -2.64 5.80
C GLN A 70 0.84 -2.41 4.40
N LYS A 71 1.39 -1.44 3.64
CA LYS A 71 1.00 -1.22 2.23
C LYS A 71 1.28 -2.43 1.35
N VAL A 72 2.46 -3.04 1.52
CA VAL A 72 2.89 -4.21 0.73
C VAL A 72 2.11 -5.46 1.15
N GLU A 73 1.88 -5.66 2.45
CA GLU A 73 1.02 -6.72 2.98
C GLU A 73 -0.40 -6.60 2.42
N TYR A 74 -0.96 -5.39 2.42
CA TYR A 74 -2.28 -5.12 1.84
C TYR A 74 -2.38 -5.49 0.36
N ILE A 75 -1.44 -5.01 -0.46
CA ILE A 75 -1.37 -5.33 -1.89
C ILE A 75 -1.21 -6.85 -2.06
N TYR A 76 -0.34 -7.48 -1.30
CA TYR A 76 -0.19 -8.92 -1.36
C TYR A 76 -1.50 -9.64 -1.05
N TYR A 77 -2.19 -9.30 0.04
CA TYR A 77 -3.43 -9.97 0.38
C TYR A 77 -4.57 -9.72 -0.63
N ILE A 78 -4.67 -8.55 -1.25
CA ILE A 78 -5.70 -8.31 -2.26
C ILE A 78 -5.41 -9.05 -3.57
N TYR A 79 -4.15 -9.05 -4.01
CA TYR A 79 -3.79 -9.58 -5.34
C TYR A 79 -3.38 -11.06 -5.32
N CYS A 80 -2.92 -11.60 -4.18
CA CYS A 80 -2.63 -13.03 -4.00
C CYS A 80 -3.74 -13.77 -3.26
N SER A 81 -4.41 -13.17 -2.28
CA SER A 81 -5.45 -13.85 -1.50
C SER A 81 -6.82 -13.73 -2.15
N GLY A 82 -6.98 -14.32 -3.32
CA GLY A 82 -8.26 -14.97 -3.63
C GLY A 82 -8.57 -16.14 -2.67
N ALA A 83 -7.66 -16.50 -1.75
CA ALA A 83 -7.76 -17.71 -0.92
C ALA A 83 -7.09 -17.62 0.47
N GLY A 84 -7.32 -16.56 1.26
CA GLY A 84 -7.04 -16.68 2.70
C GLY A 84 -6.76 -15.38 3.42
N LEU A 85 -7.47 -15.17 4.52
CA LEU A 85 -7.43 -14.06 5.47
C LEU A 85 -8.22 -12.78 5.14
N LEU A 86 -8.21 -12.25 3.91
CA LEU A 86 -9.04 -11.09 3.53
C LEU A 86 -10.23 -11.44 2.64
N ALA A 87 -10.10 -12.44 1.77
CA ALA A 87 -11.24 -12.96 0.99
C ALA A 87 -12.26 -13.72 1.85
N GLU A 88 -11.85 -14.21 3.02
CA GLU A 88 -12.72 -14.87 4.00
C GLU A 88 -13.48 -13.87 4.90
N GLN A 89 -13.12 -12.59 4.85
CA GLN A 89 -13.75 -11.54 5.65
C GLN A 89 -14.92 -10.94 4.88
N SER A 90 -15.87 -10.36 5.61
CA SER A 90 -17.03 -9.70 5.00
C SER A 90 -16.61 -8.56 4.07
N ASP A 91 -17.42 -8.28 3.05
CA ASP A 91 -17.17 -7.17 2.13
C ASP A 91 -17.06 -5.83 2.87
N LEU A 92 -17.82 -5.65 3.95
CA LEU A 92 -17.71 -4.49 4.84
C LEU A 92 -16.34 -4.38 5.50
N PHE A 93 -15.79 -5.48 6.01
CA PHE A 93 -14.46 -5.49 6.60
C PHE A 93 -13.39 -5.14 5.55
N ARG A 94 -13.49 -5.75 4.37
CA ARG A 94 -12.56 -5.50 3.25
C ARG A 94 -12.59 -4.03 2.82
N LEU A 95 -13.78 -3.45 2.71
CA LEU A 95 -14.00 -2.04 2.40
C LEU A 95 -13.45 -1.13 3.51
N THR A 96 -13.76 -1.42 4.78
CA THR A 96 -13.29 -0.63 5.91
C THR A 96 -11.77 -0.65 6.00
N TYR A 97 -11.17 -1.82 5.80
CA TYR A 97 -9.72 -1.99 5.81
C TYR A 97 -9.05 -1.26 4.65
N LEU A 98 -9.64 -1.28 3.45
CA LEU A 98 -9.22 -0.46 2.30
C LEU A 98 -9.22 1.04 2.67
N ILE A 99 -10.35 1.54 3.19
CA ILE A 99 -10.56 2.94 3.57
C ILE A 99 -9.54 3.40 4.62
N GLU A 100 -9.32 2.60 5.67
CA GLU A 100 -8.34 2.92 6.72
C GLU A 100 -6.89 2.84 6.21
N THR A 101 -6.60 1.91 5.32
CA THR A 101 -5.28 1.82 4.67
C THR A 101 -5.02 3.05 3.81
N MET A 102 -6.01 3.48 3.00
CA MET A 102 -5.95 4.69 2.17
C MET A 102 -5.77 5.95 3.01
N LYS A 103 -6.52 6.11 4.11
CA LYS A 103 -6.32 7.21 5.08
C LYS A 103 -4.88 7.23 5.60
N GLY A 104 -4.35 6.07 5.97
CA GLY A 104 -2.95 5.92 6.38
C GLY A 104 -1.93 6.27 5.29
N MET A 105 -2.34 6.28 4.01
CA MET A 105 -1.54 6.73 2.87
C MET A 105 -1.62 8.24 2.63
N GLY A 106 -2.38 8.98 3.44
CA GLY A 106 -2.65 10.40 3.26
C GLY A 106 -3.79 10.70 2.28
N TRP A 107 -4.64 9.71 2.00
CA TRP A 107 -5.85 9.93 1.20
C TRP A 107 -6.95 10.54 2.04
N LEU A 108 -7.65 11.51 1.45
CA LEU A 108 -8.81 12.13 2.06
C LEU A 108 -10.04 11.31 1.68
N ASN A 109 -10.76 10.86 2.71
CA ASN A 109 -12.06 10.23 2.54
C ASN A 109 -13.12 11.28 2.82
N VAL A 110 -13.83 11.68 1.77
CA VAL A 110 -14.84 12.73 1.84
C VAL A 110 -16.19 12.10 1.49
N LEU A 111 -17.20 12.39 2.30
CA LEU A 111 -18.59 12.09 1.95
C LEU A 111 -19.07 13.24 1.08
N VAL A 112 -19.56 12.90 -0.11
CA VAL A 112 -19.86 13.86 -1.18
C VAL A 112 -21.35 13.79 -1.46
N ASN A 113 -22.03 14.94 -1.58
CA ASN A 113 -23.43 14.98 -2.00
C ASN A 113 -23.59 14.87 -3.53
N ASP A 114 -24.81 14.69 -4.03
CA ASP A 114 -25.08 14.51 -5.48
C ASP A 114 -24.49 15.65 -6.33
N ALA A 115 -24.64 16.91 -5.89
CA ALA A 115 -24.15 18.07 -6.63
C ALA A 115 -22.62 18.22 -6.59
N GLU A 116 -21.98 17.79 -5.50
CA GLU A 116 -20.53 17.77 -5.37
C GLU A 116 -19.93 16.58 -6.14
N TRP A 117 -20.66 15.46 -6.26
CA TRP A 117 -20.23 14.30 -7.04
C TRP A 117 -20.11 14.64 -8.52
N ASP A 118 -21.11 15.34 -9.06
CA ASP A 118 -21.14 15.79 -10.45
C ASP A 118 -20.10 16.89 -10.74
N ASN A 119 -19.67 17.62 -9.71
CA ASN A 119 -18.71 18.73 -9.80
C ASN A 119 -17.33 18.40 -9.21
N LEU A 120 -16.99 17.12 -9.01
CA LEU A 120 -15.66 16.70 -8.53
C LEU A 120 -14.57 17.11 -9.54
N THR A 121 -14.10 18.36 -9.46
CA THR A 121 -12.93 18.80 -10.20
C THR A 121 -11.71 18.18 -9.53
N VAL A 122 -11.04 17.33 -10.30
CA VAL A 122 -9.84 16.58 -9.93
C VAL A 122 -8.64 17.55 -9.87
N GLU A 123 -8.74 18.64 -9.11
CA GLU A 123 -7.69 19.66 -8.96
C GLU A 123 -6.80 19.41 -7.73
N ASN A 124 -7.21 18.54 -6.81
CA ASN A 124 -6.37 17.99 -5.72
C ASN A 124 -6.04 16.49 -5.92
N ALA A 125 -6.00 16.07 -7.19
CA ALA A 125 -6.09 14.73 -7.75
C ALA A 125 -5.20 13.60 -7.21
N ASN A 126 -4.21 13.86 -6.36
CA ASN A 126 -3.24 12.82 -6.10
C ASN A 126 -3.71 11.79 -5.07
N CYS A 127 -4.75 12.04 -4.26
CA CYS A 127 -5.17 11.13 -3.17
C CYS A 127 -6.62 11.38 -2.63
N VAL A 128 -7.69 11.38 -3.44
CA VAL A 128 -9.09 11.50 -2.92
C VAL A 128 -9.93 10.28 -3.29
N PHE A 129 -10.62 9.71 -2.31
CA PHE A 129 -11.65 8.68 -2.51
C PHE A 129 -12.99 9.22 -2.04
N GLY A 130 -13.91 9.48 -2.99
CA GLY A 130 -15.28 9.91 -2.72
C GLY A 130 -16.20 8.69 -2.60
N ILE A 131 -17.02 8.66 -1.54
CA ILE A 131 -18.11 7.69 -1.40
C ILE A 131 -19.41 8.46 -1.57
N HIS A 132 -20.18 8.11 -2.59
CA HIS A 132 -21.53 8.60 -2.79
C HIS A 132 -22.52 7.60 -2.21
N LEU A 133 -23.42 8.08 -1.35
CA LEU A 133 -24.54 7.29 -0.85
C LEU A 133 -25.78 7.80 -1.57
N SER A 134 -26.23 7.09 -2.60
CA SER A 134 -27.53 7.35 -3.22
C SER A 134 -28.61 7.06 -2.18
N GLN A 135 -29.36 8.09 -1.78
CA GLN A 135 -30.59 7.90 -1.03
C GLN A 135 -31.66 7.45 -2.02
N GLU A 136 -32.15 6.21 -1.89
CA GLU A 136 -33.43 5.77 -2.48
C GLU A 136 -34.62 6.33 -1.69
#